data_AF-A0A9D8BA35-F1
#
_entry.id   AF-A0A9D8BA35-F1
#
_cell.length_a   1.000
_cell.length_b   1.000
_cell.length_c   1.000
_cell.angle_alpha   90.00
_cell.angle_beta   90.00
_cell.angle_gamma   90.00
#
_symmetry.space_group_name_H-M   'P 1'
#
loop_
_entity.id
_entity.type
_entity.pdbx_description
1 polymer ?
#
loop_
_entity_poly.entity_id
_entity_poly.type
_entity_poly.pdbx_seq_one_letter_code
_entity_poly.pdbx_strand_id
1 'polypeptide(L)'
;MIGVHAQTETDIQLAQYYYANGEFSKALIYYEPLYNSSPNKVYFSRYLDCLINTGDKKGAEKLFKKQVSANASDVILKIQFYFFYQGIAEEDKAKKVKNEILKLDFYDSKEVQDIIDNLLAIDEFDWAKDIVDKAKKTIKFYPFELWLAQICTAQGDKLKALEFYLQVLSKNSSMKEQIQLEIAANFDFSKDSEELKQVKNRFLLAGQKDPSNTVYAEMLIWFFLQSKNFSAAYQQCAAYEKRIQGDGQSLIDFATTCLENNEFDLAVKALNEVINQNLTLKIEAQQWRLSAYFKQVTSLRKFTQDEINAIIADYEQFLSQNDILRYGSDRIVLEYAEILGFYANQASKAKEYLEKKVVENGITDMQRAKIRLKLADVCVIMDSIWDASLMYMQINDAFKFEPIGNEAKFKNARIFYFDGEFEYAQSQLDVLKQATSRFISNDAIQLSLLILENYGLDSNYDAMSAYAKSELLLLQRRYQEAFQWMDSISIKFPQSVLNDDLLFLKGKAFMQQGAYDQAMEFFQRLVSTYPTELLADDALFQMAKLLEEHYKDIEEAKAVFLKIIDKYPGSVYTEETRLRLRRLRGDILPD
;
A
#
# COMPACT_ATOMS: atom_id res chain seq x y z
N MET A 1 2.64 -48.35 -36.94
CA MET A 1 3.34 -47.16 -36.40
C MET A 1 2.96 -46.78 -34.96
N ILE A 2 2.04 -47.50 -34.28
CA ILE A 2 1.55 -47.11 -32.93
C ILE A 2 2.46 -47.60 -31.79
N GLY A 3 3.21 -48.69 -31.98
CA GLY A 3 4.02 -49.31 -30.90
C GLY A 3 5.32 -48.58 -30.52
N VAL A 4 5.93 -47.85 -31.45
CA VAL A 4 7.22 -47.15 -31.18
C VAL A 4 7.01 -45.89 -30.35
N HIS A 5 5.87 -45.20 -30.52
CA HIS A 5 5.56 -43.99 -29.76
C HIS A 5 5.15 -44.26 -28.30
N ALA A 6 4.44 -45.36 -28.04
CA ALA A 6 4.05 -45.74 -26.67
C ALA A 6 5.26 -46.14 -25.80
N GLN A 7 6.28 -46.78 -26.41
CA GLN A 7 7.49 -47.18 -25.69
C GLN A 7 8.34 -45.97 -25.30
N THR A 8 8.49 -44.98 -26.19
CA THR A 8 9.21 -43.73 -25.89
C THR A 8 8.56 -42.90 -24.79
N GLU A 9 7.23 -42.91 -24.67
CA GLU A 9 6.51 -42.16 -23.63
C GLU A 9 6.70 -42.80 -22.24
N THR A 10 6.73 -44.13 -22.19
CA THR A 10 7.00 -44.91 -20.96
C THR A 10 8.44 -44.71 -20.49
N ASP A 11 9.40 -44.68 -21.41
CA ASP A 11 10.82 -44.46 -21.11
C ASP A 11 11.09 -43.03 -20.58
N ILE A 12 10.38 -42.03 -21.08
CA ILE A 12 10.46 -40.64 -20.57
C ILE A 12 9.95 -40.56 -19.13
N GLN A 13 8.82 -41.19 -18.82
CA GLN A 13 8.25 -41.20 -17.46
C GLN A 13 9.18 -41.91 -16.46
N LEU A 14 9.77 -43.04 -16.86
CA LEU A 14 10.74 -43.77 -16.03
C LEU A 14 12.03 -42.96 -15.83
N ALA A 15 12.56 -42.32 -16.88
CA ALA A 15 13.73 -41.46 -16.78
C ALA A 15 13.51 -40.32 -15.78
N GLN A 16 12.35 -39.66 -15.85
CA GLN A 16 11.97 -38.59 -14.92
C GLN A 16 11.78 -39.11 -13.50
N TYR A 17 11.12 -40.25 -13.32
CA TYR A 17 10.92 -40.86 -12.00
C TYR A 17 12.25 -41.18 -11.30
N TYR A 18 13.17 -41.88 -11.98
CA TYR A 18 14.46 -42.21 -11.40
C TYR A 18 15.32 -40.98 -11.12
N TYR A 19 15.27 -39.97 -12.00
CA TYR A 19 15.99 -38.71 -11.78
C TYR A 19 15.43 -37.93 -10.58
N ALA A 20 14.11 -37.83 -10.46
CA ALA A 20 13.47 -37.15 -9.33
C ALA A 20 13.76 -37.84 -7.99
N ASN A 21 13.97 -39.15 -7.99
CA ASN A 21 14.33 -39.94 -6.81
C ASN A 21 15.85 -39.95 -6.53
N GLY A 22 16.67 -39.25 -7.31
CA GLY A 22 18.14 -39.25 -7.15
C GLY A 22 18.83 -40.55 -7.57
N GLU A 23 18.12 -41.46 -8.25
CA GLU A 23 18.65 -42.74 -8.73
C GLU A 23 19.36 -42.57 -10.09
N PHE A 24 20.42 -41.75 -10.10
CA PHE A 24 21.10 -41.30 -11.33
C PHE A 24 21.66 -42.43 -12.20
N SER A 25 22.13 -43.53 -11.60
CA SER A 25 22.63 -44.68 -12.36
C SER A 25 21.53 -45.39 -13.17
N LYS A 26 20.30 -45.41 -12.66
CA LYS A 26 19.15 -45.97 -13.41
C LYS A 26 18.63 -44.98 -14.42
N ALA A 27 18.53 -43.69 -14.05
CA ALA A 27 18.12 -42.62 -14.95
C ALA A 27 19.05 -42.51 -16.18
N LEU A 28 20.36 -42.72 -16.00
CA LEU A 28 21.36 -42.71 -17.07
C LEU A 28 21.03 -43.67 -18.22
N ILE A 29 20.53 -44.86 -17.91
CA ILE A 29 20.18 -45.91 -18.89
C ILE A 29 19.09 -45.41 -19.86
N TYR A 30 18.19 -44.55 -19.38
CA TYR A 30 17.11 -44.00 -20.19
C TYR A 30 17.51 -42.67 -20.86
N TYR A 31 18.25 -41.79 -20.17
CA TYR A 31 18.62 -40.50 -20.72
C TYR A 31 19.66 -40.56 -21.85
N GLU A 32 20.56 -41.56 -21.85
CA GLU A 32 21.54 -41.72 -22.94
C GLU A 32 20.87 -42.00 -24.31
N PRO A 33 19.97 -43.01 -24.45
CA PRO A 33 19.20 -43.23 -25.68
C PRO A 33 18.28 -42.06 -26.04
N LEU A 34 17.62 -41.44 -25.05
CA LEU A 34 16.71 -40.32 -25.27
C LEU A 34 17.46 -39.11 -25.85
N TYR A 35 18.63 -38.77 -25.31
CA TYR A 35 19.47 -37.71 -25.86
C TYR A 35 20.00 -38.06 -27.26
N ASN A 36 20.44 -39.30 -27.49
CA ASN A 36 20.96 -39.71 -28.79
C ASN A 36 19.90 -39.71 -29.91
N SER A 37 18.64 -40.00 -29.56
CA SER A 37 17.50 -40.02 -30.49
C SER A 37 16.90 -38.63 -30.74
N SER A 38 16.82 -37.79 -29.71
CA SER A 38 16.28 -36.42 -29.81
C SER A 38 17.11 -35.44 -28.97
N PRO A 39 18.24 -34.93 -29.49
CA PRO A 39 19.07 -33.98 -28.77
C PRO A 39 18.32 -32.67 -28.50
N ASN A 40 18.03 -32.37 -27.23
CA ASN A 40 17.46 -31.10 -26.80
C ASN A 40 18.06 -30.64 -25.46
N LYS A 41 17.85 -29.38 -25.07
CA LYS A 41 18.43 -28.78 -23.85
C LYS A 41 18.06 -29.54 -22.57
N VAL A 42 16.82 -30.04 -22.48
CA VAL A 42 16.32 -30.75 -21.29
C VAL A 42 17.03 -32.10 -21.15
N TYR A 43 17.07 -32.90 -22.21
CA TYR A 43 17.75 -34.20 -22.18
C TYR A 43 19.25 -34.07 -22.02
N PHE A 44 19.87 -33.03 -22.61
CA PHE A 44 21.28 -32.72 -22.39
C PHE A 44 21.57 -32.48 -20.90
N SER A 45 20.84 -31.57 -20.26
CA SER A 45 21.03 -31.24 -18.84
C SER A 45 20.83 -32.47 -17.95
N ARG A 46 19.74 -33.24 -18.16
CA ARG A 46 19.46 -34.43 -17.34
C ARG A 46 20.47 -35.55 -17.56
N TYR A 47 20.91 -35.76 -18.80
CA TYR A 47 21.94 -36.77 -19.10
C TYR A 47 23.29 -36.38 -18.48
N LEU A 48 23.66 -35.11 -18.59
CA LEU A 48 24.88 -34.57 -17.99
C LEU A 48 24.87 -34.73 -16.47
N ASP A 49 23.79 -34.36 -15.80
CA ASP A 49 23.65 -34.52 -14.35
C ASP A 49 23.80 -35.98 -13.93
N CYS A 50 23.22 -36.92 -14.69
CA CYS A 50 23.36 -38.34 -14.40
C CYS A 50 24.82 -38.80 -14.53
N LEU A 51 25.54 -38.36 -15.56
CA LEU A 51 26.96 -38.68 -15.75
C LEU A 51 27.84 -38.11 -14.62
N ILE A 52 27.57 -36.88 -14.19
CA ILE A 52 28.31 -36.23 -13.10
C ILE A 52 28.07 -36.97 -11.78
N ASN A 53 26.81 -37.24 -11.42
CA ASN A 53 26.46 -37.88 -10.14
C ASN A 53 26.86 -39.37 -10.07
N THR A 54 27.00 -40.04 -11.22
CA THR A 54 27.51 -41.41 -11.29
C THR A 54 29.04 -41.49 -11.33
N GLY A 55 29.73 -40.34 -11.40
CA GLY A 55 31.19 -40.26 -11.41
C GLY A 55 31.84 -40.51 -12.78
N ASP A 56 31.06 -40.65 -13.87
CA ASP A 56 31.59 -40.79 -15.22
C ASP A 56 32.01 -39.43 -15.81
N LYS A 57 33.15 -38.94 -15.30
CA LYS A 57 33.77 -37.69 -15.75
C LYS A 57 34.12 -37.72 -17.24
N LYS A 58 34.52 -38.87 -17.78
CA LYS A 58 34.94 -39.00 -19.18
C LYS A 58 33.74 -38.96 -20.13
N GLY A 59 32.65 -39.61 -19.76
CA GLY A 59 31.37 -39.54 -20.48
C GLY A 59 30.82 -38.11 -20.51
N ALA A 60 30.82 -37.43 -19.35
CA ALA A 60 30.42 -36.03 -19.24
C ALA A 60 31.29 -35.09 -20.12
N GLU A 61 32.62 -35.24 -20.09
CA GLU A 61 33.52 -34.43 -20.93
C GLU A 61 33.25 -34.67 -22.43
N LYS A 62 33.00 -35.92 -22.84
CA LYS A 62 32.69 -36.27 -24.24
C LYS A 62 31.35 -35.68 -24.68
N LEU A 63 30.34 -35.72 -23.82
CA LEU A 63 29.01 -35.15 -24.07
C LEU A 63 29.10 -33.63 -24.24
N PHE A 64 29.78 -32.94 -23.33
CA PHE A 64 30.00 -31.50 -23.43
C PHE A 64 30.75 -31.12 -24.72
N LYS A 65 31.85 -31.81 -25.06
CA LYS A 65 32.58 -31.55 -26.31
C LYS A 65 31.69 -31.70 -27.54
N LYS A 66 30.85 -32.73 -27.59
CA LYS A 66 29.88 -32.94 -28.67
C LYS A 66 28.91 -31.76 -28.75
N GLN A 67 28.32 -31.35 -27.63
CA GLN A 67 27.35 -30.25 -27.60
C GLN A 67 27.97 -28.89 -27.94
N VAL A 68 29.16 -28.57 -27.40
CA VAL A 68 29.90 -27.33 -27.71
C VAL A 68 30.30 -27.31 -29.19
N SER A 69 30.69 -28.45 -29.77
CA SER A 69 31.00 -28.52 -31.21
C SER A 69 29.78 -28.33 -32.11
N ALA A 70 28.59 -28.76 -31.67
CA ALA A 70 27.34 -28.57 -32.40
C ALA A 70 26.82 -27.12 -32.30
N ASN A 71 27.06 -26.46 -31.16
CA ASN A 71 26.61 -25.11 -30.85
C ASN A 71 27.80 -24.17 -30.59
N ALA A 72 28.71 -24.05 -31.56
CA ALA A 72 29.98 -23.34 -31.36
C ALA A 72 29.84 -21.84 -30.99
N SER A 73 28.69 -21.22 -31.29
CA SER A 73 28.37 -19.83 -30.93
C SER A 73 27.73 -19.66 -29.55
N ASP A 74 27.31 -20.75 -28.88
CA ASP A 74 26.65 -20.68 -27.59
C ASP A 74 27.70 -20.49 -26.48
N VAL A 75 27.90 -19.24 -26.07
CA VAL A 75 28.90 -18.87 -25.05
C VAL A 75 28.49 -19.38 -23.67
N ILE A 76 27.20 -19.40 -23.36
CA ILE A 76 26.66 -19.90 -22.08
C ILE A 76 27.00 -21.37 -21.90
N LEU A 77 26.83 -22.18 -22.96
CA LEU A 77 27.23 -23.59 -22.93
C LEU A 77 28.73 -23.78 -22.67
N LYS A 78 29.58 -22.88 -23.20
CA LYS A 78 31.03 -22.91 -22.91
C LYS A 78 31.32 -22.52 -21.45
N ILE A 79 30.57 -21.59 -20.86
CA ILE A 79 30.67 -21.25 -19.42
C ILE A 79 30.26 -22.45 -18.55
N GLN A 80 29.18 -23.15 -18.90
CA GLN A 80 28.79 -24.39 -18.22
C GLN A 80 29.90 -25.45 -18.32
N PHE A 81 30.57 -25.54 -19.47
CA PHE A 81 31.69 -26.46 -19.63
C PHE A 81 32.93 -26.05 -18.83
N TYR A 82 33.20 -24.74 -18.70
CA TYR A 82 34.21 -24.21 -17.78
C TYR A 82 33.91 -24.62 -16.34
N PHE A 83 32.68 -24.42 -15.88
CA PHE A 83 32.26 -24.77 -14.52
C PHE A 83 32.37 -26.27 -14.26
N PHE A 84 32.02 -27.10 -15.24
CA PHE A 84 32.25 -28.54 -15.18
C PHE A 84 33.72 -28.90 -14.96
N TYR A 85 34.66 -28.26 -15.69
CA TYR A 85 36.09 -28.51 -15.50
C TYR A 85 36.59 -28.08 -14.12
N GLN A 86 36.08 -26.97 -13.57
CA GLN A 86 36.36 -26.59 -12.19
C GLN A 86 35.86 -27.64 -11.20
N GLY A 87 34.62 -28.13 -11.37
CA GLY A 87 34.03 -29.15 -10.50
C GLY A 87 34.78 -30.48 -10.47
N ILE A 88 35.51 -30.82 -11.54
CA ILE A 88 36.37 -32.02 -11.59
C ILE A 88 37.85 -31.75 -11.27
N ALA A 89 38.20 -30.55 -10.83
CA ALA A 89 39.56 -30.09 -10.50
C ALA A 89 40.56 -30.11 -11.68
N GLU A 90 40.07 -29.89 -12.91
CA GLU A 90 40.88 -29.81 -14.13
C GLU A 90 41.12 -28.35 -14.53
N GLU A 91 41.85 -27.60 -13.69
CA GLU A 91 42.03 -26.15 -13.85
C GLU A 91 42.67 -25.75 -15.19
N ASP A 92 43.61 -26.53 -15.72
CA ASP A 92 44.28 -26.21 -16.99
C ASP A 92 43.31 -26.25 -18.16
N LYS A 93 42.33 -27.17 -18.12
CA LYS A 93 41.28 -27.26 -19.13
C LYS A 93 40.26 -26.13 -18.96
N ALA A 94 39.88 -25.80 -17.72
CA ALA A 94 39.02 -24.65 -17.43
C ALA A 94 39.65 -23.34 -17.96
N LYS A 95 40.93 -23.09 -17.66
CA LYS A 95 41.68 -21.93 -18.15
C LYS A 95 41.70 -21.85 -19.68
N LYS A 96 41.80 -22.99 -20.39
CA LYS A 96 41.69 -23.02 -21.86
C LYS A 96 40.33 -22.54 -22.34
N VAL A 97 39.24 -23.03 -21.76
CA VAL A 97 37.87 -22.61 -22.13
C VAL A 97 37.66 -21.11 -21.85
N LYS A 98 38.08 -20.62 -20.68
CA LYS A 98 38.04 -19.18 -20.36
C LYS A 98 38.80 -18.34 -21.38
N ASN A 99 40.01 -18.77 -21.76
CA ASN A 99 40.83 -18.10 -22.78
C ASN A 99 40.23 -18.15 -24.19
N GLU A 100 39.38 -19.12 -24.51
CA GLU A 100 38.65 -19.21 -25.78
C GLU A 100 37.42 -18.31 -25.84
N ILE A 101 36.78 -18.02 -24.70
CA ILE A 101 35.63 -17.10 -24.59
C ILE A 101 36.11 -15.65 -24.47
N LEU A 102 37.19 -15.42 -23.72
CA LEU A 102 38.09 -14.30 -24.01
C LEU A 102 38.59 -14.48 -25.47
N LYS A 103 39.31 -13.63 -26.20
CA LYS A 103 39.40 -13.70 -27.70
C LYS A 103 38.10 -13.52 -28.50
N LEU A 104 36.90 -13.87 -28.01
CA LEU A 104 35.65 -13.50 -28.71
C LEU A 104 35.37 -12.01 -28.51
N ASP A 105 34.72 -11.43 -29.53
CA ASP A 105 34.19 -10.07 -29.52
C ASP A 105 32.67 -10.13 -29.37
N PHE A 106 32.11 -9.26 -28.52
CA PHE A 106 30.68 -9.24 -28.20
C PHE A 106 30.05 -7.97 -28.75
N TYR A 107 28.92 -8.08 -29.46
CA TYR A 107 28.27 -6.93 -30.09
C TYR A 107 26.86 -6.67 -29.56
N ASP A 108 26.25 -7.65 -28.89
CA ASP A 108 24.92 -7.54 -28.32
C ASP A 108 24.99 -7.39 -26.79
N SER A 109 24.37 -6.34 -26.25
CA SER A 109 24.28 -6.12 -24.81
C SER A 109 23.50 -7.23 -24.10
N LYS A 110 22.49 -7.83 -24.76
CA LYS A 110 21.70 -8.90 -24.13
C LYS A 110 22.52 -10.17 -23.95
N GLU A 111 23.30 -10.53 -24.97
CA GLU A 111 24.24 -11.66 -24.87
C GLU A 111 25.24 -11.46 -23.72
N VAL A 112 25.79 -10.24 -23.58
CA VAL A 112 26.73 -9.94 -22.49
C VAL A 112 26.06 -9.98 -21.12
N GLN A 113 24.82 -9.49 -21.00
CA GLN A 113 24.04 -9.60 -19.76
C GLN A 113 23.88 -11.07 -19.35
N ASP A 114 23.44 -11.93 -20.28
CA ASP A 114 23.26 -13.36 -20.00
C ASP A 114 24.58 -14.02 -19.56
N ILE A 115 25.71 -13.64 -20.18
CA ILE A 115 27.04 -14.11 -19.79
C ILE A 115 27.37 -13.68 -18.36
N ILE A 116 27.15 -12.41 -18.02
CA ILE A 116 27.44 -11.87 -16.69
C ILE A 116 26.60 -12.61 -15.65
N ASP A 117 25.29 -12.77 -15.86
CA ASP A 117 24.40 -13.46 -14.93
C ASP A 117 24.88 -14.90 -14.65
N ASN A 118 25.31 -15.62 -15.69
CA ASN A 118 25.84 -16.98 -15.54
C ASN A 118 27.19 -17.01 -14.82
N LEU A 119 28.06 -16.02 -15.02
CA LEU A 119 29.34 -15.91 -14.31
C LEU A 119 29.16 -15.55 -12.83
N LEU A 120 28.20 -14.68 -12.53
CA LEU A 120 27.84 -14.33 -11.17
C LEU A 120 27.25 -15.52 -10.41
N ALA A 121 26.46 -16.38 -11.07
CA ALA A 121 25.91 -17.59 -10.47
C ALA A 121 26.96 -18.63 -10.05
N ILE A 122 28.19 -18.51 -10.55
CA ILE A 122 29.32 -19.39 -10.22
C ILE A 122 30.47 -18.63 -9.53
N ASP A 123 30.20 -17.43 -9.00
CA ASP A 123 31.14 -16.58 -8.25
C ASP A 123 32.42 -16.16 -9.04
N GLU A 124 32.38 -16.18 -10.38
CA GLU A 124 33.50 -15.81 -11.26
C GLU A 124 33.53 -14.30 -11.57
N PHE A 125 33.64 -13.48 -10.51
CA PHE A 125 33.49 -12.02 -10.59
C PHE A 125 34.57 -11.32 -11.42
N ASP A 126 35.83 -11.75 -11.31
CA ASP A 126 36.93 -11.13 -12.06
C ASP A 126 36.81 -11.45 -13.55
N TRP A 127 36.31 -12.64 -13.88
CA TRP A 127 36.01 -12.98 -15.26
C TRP A 127 34.85 -12.13 -15.80
N ALA A 128 33.80 -11.90 -15.01
CA ALA A 128 32.71 -11.03 -15.41
C ALA A 128 33.23 -9.60 -15.73
N LYS A 129 34.17 -9.06 -14.94
CA LYS A 129 34.83 -7.77 -15.23
C LYS A 129 35.62 -7.78 -16.53
N ASP A 130 36.37 -8.84 -16.82
CA ASP A 130 37.11 -8.99 -18.08
C ASP A 130 36.16 -8.98 -19.30
N ILE A 131 34.98 -9.60 -19.17
CA ILE A 131 33.95 -9.60 -20.22
C ILE A 131 33.39 -8.18 -20.41
N VAL A 132 33.09 -7.46 -19.33
CA VAL A 132 32.63 -6.06 -19.40
C VAL A 132 33.68 -5.18 -20.10
N ASP A 133 34.96 -5.32 -19.78
CA ASP A 133 36.03 -4.53 -20.39
C ASP A 133 36.24 -4.84 -21.88
N LYS A 134 35.86 -6.04 -22.32
CA LYS A 134 35.78 -6.35 -23.75
C LYS A 134 34.57 -5.74 -24.41
N ALA A 135 33.39 -5.90 -23.82
CA ALA A 135 32.16 -5.36 -24.35
C ALA A 135 32.24 -3.83 -24.55
N LYS A 136 32.97 -3.11 -23.68
CA LYS A 136 33.26 -1.67 -23.83
C LYS A 136 33.96 -1.28 -25.14
N LYS A 137 34.73 -2.18 -25.75
CA LYS A 137 35.50 -1.89 -26.98
C LYS A 137 34.63 -1.97 -28.25
N THR A 138 33.57 -2.75 -28.20
CA THR A 138 32.74 -3.11 -29.35
C THR A 138 31.36 -2.49 -29.27
N ILE A 139 30.72 -2.56 -28.10
CA ILE A 139 29.40 -1.99 -27.85
C ILE A 139 29.54 -0.50 -27.56
N LYS A 140 28.68 0.31 -28.19
CA LYS A 140 28.59 1.75 -27.95
C LYS A 140 27.24 2.07 -27.31
N PHE A 141 27.18 3.17 -26.55
CA PHE A 141 25.95 3.71 -25.97
C PHE A 141 25.26 2.85 -24.89
N TYR A 142 25.91 1.80 -24.38
CA TYR A 142 25.44 1.05 -23.22
C TYR A 142 26.05 1.59 -21.90
N PRO A 143 25.27 1.73 -20.81
CA PRO A 143 25.78 2.13 -19.49
C PRO A 143 26.48 0.96 -18.78
N PHE A 144 27.73 0.66 -19.16
CA PHE A 144 28.53 -0.46 -18.63
C PHE A 144 28.72 -0.43 -17.10
N GLU A 145 28.56 0.73 -16.48
CA GLU A 145 28.60 0.88 -15.03
C GLU A 145 27.49 0.08 -14.34
N LEU A 146 26.36 -0.22 -15.00
CA LEU A 146 25.32 -1.10 -14.45
C LEU A 146 25.82 -2.53 -14.25
N TRP A 147 26.55 -3.09 -15.22
CA TRP A 147 27.16 -4.41 -15.09
C TRP A 147 28.20 -4.43 -13.98
N LEU A 148 29.02 -3.38 -13.86
CA LEU A 148 29.99 -3.28 -12.78
C LEU A 148 29.31 -3.17 -11.42
N ALA A 149 28.19 -2.44 -11.33
CA ALA A 149 27.38 -2.35 -10.12
C ALA A 149 26.81 -3.71 -9.73
N GLN A 150 26.20 -4.43 -10.68
CA GLN A 150 25.66 -5.78 -10.47
C GLN A 150 26.75 -6.75 -9.97
N ILE A 151 27.94 -6.73 -10.59
CA ILE A 151 29.08 -7.54 -10.17
C ILE A 151 29.49 -7.17 -8.72
N CYS A 152 29.61 -5.88 -8.40
CA CYS A 152 29.98 -5.46 -7.03
C CYS A 152 28.93 -5.86 -6.00
N THR A 153 27.64 -5.75 -6.32
CA THR A 153 26.53 -6.19 -5.47
C THR A 153 26.63 -7.69 -5.20
N ALA A 154 26.88 -8.51 -6.23
CA ALA A 154 27.05 -9.96 -6.08
C ALA A 154 28.32 -10.33 -5.26
N GLN A 155 29.38 -9.52 -5.32
CA GLN A 155 30.56 -9.64 -4.45
C GLN A 155 30.29 -9.23 -2.98
N GLY A 156 29.15 -8.62 -2.69
CA GLY A 156 28.81 -8.06 -1.37
C GLY A 156 29.28 -6.62 -1.15
N ASP A 157 29.95 -5.99 -2.12
CA ASP A 157 30.42 -4.60 -2.04
C ASP A 157 29.35 -3.63 -2.57
N LYS A 158 28.27 -3.51 -1.78
CA LYS A 158 27.10 -2.67 -2.12
C LYS A 158 27.42 -1.19 -2.24
N LEU A 159 28.39 -0.69 -1.47
CA LEU A 159 28.79 0.72 -1.50
C LEU A 159 29.52 1.08 -2.78
N LYS A 160 30.36 0.18 -3.30
CA LYS A 160 30.99 0.36 -4.61
C LYS A 160 29.99 0.24 -5.74
N ALA A 161 28.99 -0.64 -5.62
CA ALA A 161 27.87 -0.69 -6.56
C ALA A 161 27.12 0.65 -6.62
N LEU A 162 26.85 1.27 -5.46
CA LEU A 162 26.26 2.61 -5.39
C LEU A 162 27.08 3.66 -6.15
N GLU A 163 28.41 3.64 -6.04
CA GLU A 163 29.26 4.59 -6.77
C GLU A 163 29.11 4.44 -8.30
N PHE A 164 28.94 3.22 -8.81
CA PHE A 164 28.67 2.98 -10.23
C PHE A 164 27.26 3.43 -10.63
N TYR A 165 26.24 3.17 -9.81
CA TYR A 165 24.89 3.67 -10.07
C TYR A 165 24.86 5.21 -10.15
N LEU A 166 25.58 5.91 -9.27
CA LEU A 166 25.70 7.36 -9.31
C LEU A 166 26.39 7.88 -10.58
N GLN A 167 27.32 7.11 -11.16
CA GLN A 167 27.94 7.43 -12.44
C GLN A 167 27.00 7.21 -13.63
N VAL A 168 26.10 6.23 -13.55
CA VAL A 168 25.05 6.07 -14.57
C VAL A 168 24.09 7.26 -14.53
N LEU A 169 23.66 7.66 -13.33
CA LEU A 169 22.73 8.78 -13.16
C LEU A 169 23.26 10.11 -13.67
N SER A 170 24.58 10.35 -13.63
CA SER A 170 25.13 11.57 -14.23
C SER A 170 25.06 11.60 -15.75
N LYS A 171 25.10 10.44 -16.39
CA LYS A 171 25.07 10.31 -17.85
C LYS A 171 23.65 10.16 -18.40
N ASN A 172 22.78 9.48 -17.66
CA ASN A 172 21.42 9.17 -18.08
C ASN A 172 20.44 9.23 -16.89
N SER A 173 19.79 10.38 -16.74
CA SER A 173 18.81 10.63 -15.67
C SER A 173 17.53 9.80 -15.81
N SER A 174 17.21 9.28 -17.00
CA SER A 174 15.98 8.49 -17.22
C SER A 174 16.02 7.13 -16.50
N MET A 175 17.19 6.67 -16.06
CA MET A 175 17.35 5.41 -15.32
C MET A 175 17.15 5.55 -13.81
N LYS A 176 16.70 6.74 -13.34
CA LYS A 176 16.51 7.05 -11.92
C LYS A 176 15.65 6.02 -11.20
N GLU A 177 14.47 5.71 -11.73
CA GLU A 177 13.51 4.80 -11.08
C GLU A 177 14.08 3.38 -10.97
N GLN A 178 14.70 2.86 -12.04
CA GLN A 178 15.36 1.55 -12.01
C GLN A 178 16.46 1.51 -10.95
N ILE A 179 17.30 2.54 -10.87
CA ILE A 179 18.40 2.59 -9.90
C ILE A 179 17.88 2.73 -8.46
N GLN A 180 16.78 3.46 -8.24
CA GLN A 180 16.13 3.53 -6.94
C GLN A 180 15.66 2.14 -6.46
N LEU A 181 15.09 1.32 -7.35
CA LEU A 181 14.70 -0.06 -7.03
C LEU A 181 15.90 -0.92 -6.65
N GLU A 182 17.00 -0.85 -7.41
CA GLU A 182 18.24 -1.59 -7.10
C GLU A 182 18.83 -1.18 -5.74
N ILE A 183 18.82 0.11 -5.42
CA ILE A 183 19.30 0.59 -4.13
C ILE A 183 18.34 0.15 -3.00
N ALA A 184 17.04 0.24 -3.20
CA ALA A 184 16.02 -0.21 -2.23
C ALA A 184 16.13 -1.71 -1.92
N ALA A 185 16.46 -2.54 -2.92
CA ALA A 185 16.65 -3.98 -2.71
C ALA A 185 17.93 -4.31 -1.91
N ASN A 186 18.93 -3.45 -1.97
CA ASN A 186 20.25 -3.71 -1.38
C ASN A 186 20.45 -3.10 0.02
N PHE A 187 19.66 -2.08 0.40
CA PHE A 187 19.82 -1.37 1.67
C PHE A 187 18.51 -1.38 2.47
N ASP A 188 18.61 -1.63 3.78
CA ASP A 188 17.47 -1.55 4.71
C ASP A 188 17.33 -0.12 5.23
N PHE A 189 16.35 0.62 4.70
CA PHE A 189 16.05 2.01 5.08
C PHE A 189 15.31 2.14 6.41
N SER A 190 14.85 1.03 7.01
CA SER A 190 14.09 1.07 8.25
C SER A 190 14.93 1.27 9.51
N LYS A 191 16.26 1.07 9.41
CA LYS A 191 17.20 1.15 10.54
C LYS A 191 18.24 2.23 10.30
N ASP A 192 18.48 3.08 11.28
CA ASP A 192 19.62 4.00 11.25
C ASP A 192 20.94 3.23 11.43
N SER A 193 21.54 2.82 10.32
CA SER A 193 22.78 2.04 10.27
C SER A 193 23.97 2.88 9.81
N GLU A 194 25.18 2.44 10.16
CA GLU A 194 26.41 3.07 9.65
C GLU A 194 26.50 2.97 8.11
N GLU A 195 25.94 1.90 7.52
CA GLU A 195 25.85 1.72 6.07
C GLU A 195 24.99 2.81 5.42
N LEU A 196 23.80 3.12 5.97
CA LEU A 196 22.96 4.20 5.44
C LEU A 196 23.61 5.57 5.57
N LYS A 197 24.39 5.81 6.63
CA LYS A 197 25.17 7.06 6.76
C LYS A 197 26.20 7.17 5.64
N GLN A 198 26.84 6.06 5.26
CA GLN A 198 27.77 6.03 4.13
C GLN A 198 27.05 6.26 2.79
N VAL A 199 25.87 5.65 2.59
CA VAL A 199 25.01 5.89 1.42
C VAL A 199 24.66 7.38 1.30
N LYS A 200 24.17 7.99 2.38
CA LYS A 200 23.88 9.44 2.45
C LYS A 200 25.10 10.28 2.08
N ASN A 201 26.27 9.96 2.66
CA ASN A 201 27.51 10.69 2.38
C ASN A 201 27.91 10.59 0.89
N ARG A 202 27.67 9.45 0.24
CA ARG A 202 27.94 9.29 -1.21
C ARG A 202 27.01 10.13 -2.07
N PHE A 203 25.72 10.21 -1.76
CA PHE A 203 24.80 11.13 -2.44
C PHE A 203 25.23 12.60 -2.27
N LEU A 204 25.59 13.00 -1.05
CA LEU A 204 26.07 14.36 -0.76
C LEU A 204 27.35 14.69 -1.53
N LEU A 205 28.34 13.80 -1.53
CA LEU A 205 29.60 14.00 -2.25
C LEU A 205 29.39 14.06 -3.77
N ALA A 206 28.47 13.26 -4.31
CA ALA A 206 28.12 13.31 -5.73
C ALA A 206 27.50 14.68 -6.11
N GLY A 207 26.56 15.17 -5.32
CA GLY A 207 25.96 16.49 -5.51
C GLY A 207 26.94 17.66 -5.34
N GLN A 208 27.96 17.53 -4.48
CA GLN A 208 29.03 18.52 -4.34
C GLN A 208 29.99 18.54 -5.54
N LYS A 209 30.27 17.37 -6.13
CA LYS A 209 31.16 17.25 -7.29
C LYS A 209 30.53 17.77 -8.58
N ASP A 210 29.22 17.58 -8.75
CA ASP A 210 28.46 18.09 -9.89
C ASP A 210 27.19 18.81 -9.43
N PRO A 211 27.30 20.07 -8.95
CA PRO A 211 26.16 20.84 -8.45
C PRO A 211 25.12 21.19 -9.51
N SER A 212 25.50 21.17 -10.79
CA SER A 212 24.60 21.39 -11.93
C SER A 212 23.66 20.22 -12.16
N ASN A 213 24.05 19.01 -11.78
CA ASN A 213 23.22 17.83 -11.96
C ASN A 213 22.17 17.71 -10.85
N THR A 214 20.92 17.91 -11.25
CA THR A 214 19.77 17.91 -10.35
C THR A 214 19.45 16.53 -9.78
N VAL A 215 19.77 15.47 -10.52
CA VAL A 215 19.43 14.08 -10.17
C VAL A 215 19.99 13.67 -8.82
N TYR A 216 21.18 14.17 -8.43
CA TYR A 216 21.76 13.85 -7.12
C TYR A 216 20.98 14.44 -5.95
N ALA A 217 20.37 15.63 -6.13
CA ALA A 217 19.49 16.19 -5.11
C ALA A 217 18.18 15.41 -5.03
N GLU A 218 17.61 15.01 -6.17
CA GLU A 218 16.42 14.15 -6.21
C GLU A 218 16.65 12.81 -5.51
N MET A 219 17.80 12.16 -5.76
CA MET A 219 18.17 10.92 -5.07
C MET A 219 18.35 11.11 -3.56
N LEU A 220 18.88 12.26 -3.13
CA LEU A 220 19.02 12.57 -1.71
C LEU A 220 17.65 12.83 -1.04
N ILE A 221 16.73 13.51 -1.73
CA ILE A 221 15.34 13.68 -1.27
C ILE A 221 14.69 12.30 -1.14
N TRP A 222 14.78 11.47 -2.18
CA TRP A 222 14.27 10.10 -2.18
C TRP A 222 14.85 9.28 -1.01
N PHE A 223 16.17 9.34 -0.78
CA PHE A 223 16.82 8.67 0.35
C PHE A 223 16.20 9.05 1.69
N PHE A 224 15.96 10.35 1.92
CA PHE A 224 15.36 10.82 3.17
C PHE A 224 13.89 10.41 3.31
N LEU A 225 13.13 10.39 2.21
CA LEU A 225 11.76 9.89 2.21
C LEU A 225 11.70 8.39 2.56
N GLN A 226 12.57 7.57 1.96
CA GLN A 226 12.66 6.14 2.30
C GLN A 226 13.08 5.91 3.75
N SER A 227 13.97 6.75 4.26
CA SER A 227 14.42 6.70 5.67
C SER A 227 13.41 7.32 6.65
N LYS A 228 12.21 7.74 6.19
CA LYS A 228 11.18 8.46 6.96
C LYS A 228 11.70 9.71 7.68
N ASN A 229 12.78 10.31 7.19
CA ASN A 229 13.34 11.54 7.71
C ASN A 229 12.74 12.74 6.96
N PHE A 230 11.44 12.97 7.17
CA PHE A 230 10.66 13.97 6.45
C PHE A 230 11.19 15.40 6.66
N SER A 231 11.74 15.71 7.84
CA SER A 231 12.32 17.03 8.11
C SER A 231 13.56 17.30 7.24
N ALA A 232 14.44 16.32 7.07
CA ALA A 232 15.61 16.47 6.19
C ALA A 232 15.21 16.47 4.72
N ALA A 233 14.25 15.63 4.33
CA ALA A 233 13.67 15.62 2.98
C ALA A 233 13.08 16.99 2.62
N TYR A 234 12.32 17.62 3.52
CA TYR A 234 11.78 18.97 3.31
C TYR A 234 12.89 20.00 3.03
N GLN A 235 13.96 20.02 3.83
CA GLN A 235 15.05 20.97 3.65
C GLN A 235 15.71 20.82 2.27
N GLN A 236 15.96 19.58 1.85
CA GLN A 236 16.54 19.30 0.54
C GLN A 236 15.57 19.65 -0.59
N CYS A 237 14.28 19.33 -0.44
CA CYS A 237 13.25 19.66 -1.42
C CYS A 237 13.07 21.17 -1.61
N ALA A 238 13.00 21.93 -0.52
CA ALA A 238 12.92 23.39 -0.59
C ALA A 238 14.17 24.03 -1.22
N ALA A 239 15.36 23.50 -0.92
CA ALA A 239 16.60 23.95 -1.56
C ALA A 239 16.65 23.57 -3.04
N TYR A 240 16.16 22.38 -3.38
CA TYR A 240 16.07 21.89 -4.75
C TYR A 240 15.18 22.79 -5.61
N GLU A 241 13.96 23.06 -5.15
CA GLU A 241 12.96 23.90 -5.83
C GLU A 241 13.52 25.29 -6.13
N LYS A 242 14.19 25.90 -5.13
CA LYS A 242 14.85 27.21 -5.27
C LYS A 242 15.98 27.20 -6.31
N ARG A 243 16.76 26.11 -6.36
CA ARG A 243 17.89 25.99 -7.29
C ARG A 243 17.43 25.86 -8.74
N ILE A 244 16.35 25.12 -8.98
CA ILE A 244 15.81 24.91 -10.33
C ILE A 244 14.86 26.02 -10.78
N GLN A 245 14.50 26.95 -9.88
CA GLN A 245 13.42 27.94 -10.09
C GLN A 245 12.13 27.25 -10.53
N GLY A 246 11.77 26.19 -9.78
CA GLY A 246 10.66 25.32 -10.13
C GLY A 246 9.30 25.99 -9.96
N ASP A 247 8.27 25.30 -10.45
CA ASP A 247 6.88 25.75 -10.46
C ASP A 247 6.12 25.42 -9.18
N GLY A 248 6.73 24.67 -8.25
CA GLY A 248 6.15 24.19 -7.00
C GLY A 248 5.94 22.67 -6.95
N GLN A 249 6.16 21.94 -8.04
CA GLN A 249 5.77 20.52 -8.13
C GLN A 249 6.48 19.66 -7.09
N SER A 250 7.81 19.81 -6.90
CA SER A 250 8.56 18.96 -5.96
C SER A 250 8.08 19.12 -4.51
N LEU A 251 7.67 20.34 -4.14
CA LEU A 251 7.13 20.64 -2.82
C LEU A 251 5.71 20.07 -2.63
N ILE A 252 4.90 20.06 -3.69
CA ILE A 252 3.58 19.42 -3.69
C ILE A 252 3.74 17.90 -3.56
N ASP A 253 4.63 17.27 -4.33
CA ASP A 253 4.91 15.83 -4.26
C ASP A 253 5.46 15.41 -2.89
N PHE A 254 6.31 16.24 -2.30
CA PHE A 254 6.75 16.05 -0.92
C PHE A 254 5.58 16.14 0.06
N ALA A 255 4.69 17.11 -0.11
CA ALA A 255 3.54 17.28 0.76
C ALA A 255 2.54 16.12 0.66
N THR A 256 2.25 15.62 -0.55
CA THR A 256 1.37 14.45 -0.74
C THR A 256 1.93 13.21 -0.06
N THR A 257 3.24 12.97 -0.20
CA THR A 257 3.94 11.87 0.52
C THR A 257 3.83 12.04 2.04
N CYS A 258 3.98 13.25 2.56
CA CYS A 258 3.80 13.53 3.99
C CYS A 258 2.36 13.28 4.45
N LEU A 259 1.36 13.63 3.64
CA LEU A 259 -0.05 13.37 3.94
C LEU A 259 -0.40 11.88 3.98
N GLU A 260 0.26 11.05 3.18
CA GLU A 260 0.11 9.59 3.22
C GLU A 260 0.75 8.97 4.46
N ASN A 261 1.74 9.66 5.05
CA ASN A 261 2.47 9.24 6.24
C ASN A 261 1.99 9.94 7.53
N ASN A 262 0.85 10.67 7.48
CA ASN A 262 0.27 11.43 8.59
C ASN A 262 1.17 12.57 9.14
N GLU A 263 2.12 13.06 8.34
CA GLU A 263 3.03 14.17 8.68
C GLU A 263 2.43 15.51 8.22
N PHE A 264 1.32 15.91 8.85
CA PHE A 264 0.50 17.06 8.42
C PHE A 264 1.26 18.40 8.48
N ASP A 265 2.01 18.66 9.55
CA ASP A 265 2.69 19.94 9.76
C ASP A 265 3.73 20.22 8.67
N LEU A 266 4.51 19.19 8.28
CA LEU A 266 5.49 19.31 7.21
C LEU A 266 4.84 19.45 5.84
N ALA A 267 3.73 18.75 5.59
CA ALA A 267 2.95 18.91 4.37
C ALA A 267 2.45 20.35 4.22
N VAL A 268 1.79 20.90 5.26
CA VAL A 268 1.30 22.28 5.27
C VAL A 268 2.44 23.28 5.10
N LYS A 269 3.58 23.04 5.75
CA LYS A 269 4.77 23.90 5.62
C LYS A 269 5.31 23.95 4.18
N ALA A 270 5.38 22.81 3.50
CA ALA A 270 5.82 22.74 2.10
C ALA A 270 4.86 23.47 1.15
N LEU A 271 3.56 23.26 1.33
CA LEU A 271 2.54 23.92 0.52
C LEU A 271 2.51 25.43 0.74
N ASN A 272 2.70 25.89 1.98
CA ASN A 272 2.82 27.31 2.29
C ASN A 272 4.02 27.96 1.60
N GLU A 273 5.14 27.25 1.43
CA GLU A 273 6.30 27.79 0.69
C GLU A 273 5.92 28.08 -0.77
N VAL A 274 5.20 27.18 -1.44
CA VAL A 274 4.72 27.38 -2.83
C VAL A 274 3.77 28.58 -2.92
N ILE A 275 2.85 28.69 -1.96
CA ILE A 275 1.84 29.76 -1.92
C ILE A 275 2.47 31.13 -1.66
N ASN A 276 3.36 31.22 -0.67
CA ASN A 276 4.00 32.46 -0.24
C ASN A 276 4.99 33.00 -1.28
N GLN A 277 5.69 32.12 -1.98
CA GLN A 277 6.56 32.50 -3.10
C GLN A 277 5.79 32.80 -4.39
N ASN A 278 4.47 32.57 -4.40
CA ASN A 278 3.59 32.80 -5.55
C ASN A 278 4.08 32.08 -6.82
N LEU A 279 4.47 30.81 -6.67
CA LEU A 279 4.89 29.95 -7.78
C LEU A 279 3.70 29.60 -8.68
N THR A 280 3.99 29.09 -9.88
CA THR A 280 2.98 28.77 -10.91
C THR A 280 1.87 27.85 -10.38
N LEU A 281 2.21 26.84 -9.58
CA LEU A 281 1.27 25.87 -9.02
C LEU A 281 0.61 26.32 -7.70
N LYS A 282 0.59 27.63 -7.41
CA LYS A 282 -0.01 28.17 -6.18
C LYS A 282 -1.44 27.71 -5.92
N ILE A 283 -2.31 27.69 -6.94
CA ILE A 283 -3.72 27.29 -6.77
C ILE A 283 -3.80 25.82 -6.36
N GLU A 284 -3.01 24.97 -7.00
CA GLU A 284 -2.94 23.55 -6.66
C GLU A 284 -2.39 23.34 -5.24
N ALA A 285 -1.35 24.07 -4.86
CA ALA A 285 -0.81 24.04 -3.49
C ALA A 285 -1.85 24.49 -2.45
N GLN A 286 -2.67 25.49 -2.76
CA GLN A 286 -3.80 25.90 -1.89
C GLN A 286 -4.80 24.75 -1.73
N GLN A 287 -5.18 24.07 -2.82
CA GLN A 287 -6.11 22.93 -2.76
C GLN A 287 -5.56 21.79 -1.91
N TRP A 288 -4.29 21.43 -2.09
CA TRP A 288 -3.63 20.41 -1.29
C TRP A 288 -3.52 20.80 0.18
N ARG A 289 -3.34 22.10 0.47
CA ARG A 289 -3.25 22.59 1.86
C ARG A 289 -4.59 22.46 2.56
N LEU A 290 -5.69 22.75 1.87
CA LEU A 290 -7.03 22.52 2.40
C LEU A 290 -7.26 21.03 2.67
N SER A 291 -6.87 20.15 1.74
CA SER A 291 -6.91 18.69 1.96
C SER A 291 -6.09 18.25 3.18
N ALA A 292 -4.92 18.86 3.38
CA ALA A 292 -4.04 18.61 4.52
C ALA A 292 -4.74 18.97 5.84
N TYR A 293 -5.33 20.17 5.91
CA TYR A 293 -6.10 20.59 7.08
C TYR A 293 -7.31 19.69 7.34
N PHE A 294 -8.05 19.31 6.31
CA PHE A 294 -9.17 18.39 6.45
C PHE A 294 -8.73 17.06 7.06
N LYS A 295 -7.66 16.45 6.51
CA LYS A 295 -7.09 15.21 7.06
C LYS A 295 -6.59 15.40 8.49
N GLN A 296 -5.92 16.51 8.79
CA GLN A 296 -5.41 16.82 10.13
C GLN A 296 -6.56 16.92 11.15
N VAL A 297 -7.61 17.69 10.83
CA VAL A 297 -8.78 17.89 11.70
C VAL A 297 -9.55 16.59 11.92
N THR A 298 -9.76 15.80 10.86
CA THR A 298 -10.54 14.55 10.93
C THR A 298 -9.77 13.40 11.57
N SER A 299 -8.43 13.39 11.46
CA SER A 299 -7.56 12.33 11.99
C SER A 299 -7.12 12.61 13.42
N LEU A 300 -6.58 13.80 13.70
CA LEU A 300 -6.06 14.14 15.04
C LEU A 300 -7.18 14.47 16.04
N ARG A 301 -8.30 15.03 15.55
CA ARG A 301 -9.50 15.37 16.33
C ARG A 301 -9.25 16.23 17.58
N LYS A 302 -8.08 16.85 17.67
CA LYS A 302 -7.63 17.70 18.76
C LYS A 302 -7.07 18.97 18.17
N PHE A 303 -7.76 20.06 18.43
CA PHE A 303 -7.46 21.38 17.89
C PHE A 303 -7.95 22.43 18.88
N THR A 304 -7.30 23.58 18.87
CA THR A 304 -7.77 24.78 19.54
C THR A 304 -8.83 25.48 18.69
N GLN A 305 -9.66 26.31 19.32
CA GLN A 305 -10.64 27.11 18.59
C GLN A 305 -9.97 28.06 17.59
N ASP A 306 -8.80 28.59 17.93
CA ASP A 306 -8.05 29.50 17.07
C ASP A 306 -7.50 28.78 15.82
N GLU A 307 -6.98 27.55 15.98
CA GLU A 307 -6.53 26.72 14.85
C GLU A 307 -7.67 26.41 13.88
N ILE A 308 -8.83 25.99 14.39
CA ILE A 308 -10.01 25.76 13.54
C ILE A 308 -10.46 27.03 12.82
N ASN A 309 -10.51 28.16 13.53
CA ASN A 309 -10.94 29.42 12.94
C ASN A 309 -9.97 29.88 11.83
N ALA A 310 -8.67 29.64 11.99
CA ALA A 310 -7.68 29.91 10.96
C ALA A 310 -7.88 29.02 9.72
N ILE A 311 -8.14 27.72 9.92
CA ILE A 311 -8.46 26.79 8.82
C ILE A 311 -9.72 27.24 8.09
N ILE A 312 -10.79 27.61 8.82
CA ILE A 312 -12.03 28.14 8.24
C ILE A 312 -11.75 29.37 7.39
N ALA A 313 -10.95 30.32 7.88
CA ALA A 313 -10.59 31.51 7.14
C ALA A 313 -9.84 31.19 5.84
N ASP A 314 -8.94 30.21 5.86
CA ASP A 314 -8.23 29.72 4.68
C ASP A 314 -9.20 29.11 3.64
N TYR A 315 -10.19 28.32 4.08
CA TYR A 315 -11.24 27.80 3.20
C TYR A 315 -12.08 28.93 2.59
N GLU A 316 -12.55 29.89 3.41
CA GLU A 316 -13.35 31.03 2.93
C GLU A 316 -12.58 31.90 1.94
N GLN A 317 -11.30 32.15 2.20
CA GLN A 317 -10.42 32.86 1.28
C GLN A 317 -10.33 32.13 -0.07
N PHE A 318 -10.08 30.82 -0.06
CA PHE A 318 -9.97 30.06 -1.29
C PHE A 318 -11.28 30.04 -2.09
N LEU A 319 -12.40 29.83 -1.40
CA LEU A 319 -13.75 29.73 -1.99
C LEU A 319 -14.26 31.08 -2.52
N SER A 320 -13.77 32.21 -1.99
CA SER A 320 -14.15 33.55 -2.48
C SER A 320 -13.31 34.03 -3.67
N GLN A 321 -12.07 33.56 -3.79
CA GLN A 321 -11.14 34.01 -4.83
C GLN A 321 -11.19 33.16 -6.10
N ASN A 322 -11.58 31.90 -6.00
CA ASN A 322 -11.52 30.94 -7.10
C ASN A 322 -12.91 30.48 -7.52
N ASP A 323 -13.14 30.37 -8.84
CA ASP A 323 -14.35 29.78 -9.38
C ASP A 323 -14.34 28.26 -9.20
N ILE A 324 -15.04 27.79 -8.18
CA ILE A 324 -15.13 26.38 -7.76
C ILE A 324 -15.64 25.48 -8.91
N LEU A 325 -16.48 26.01 -9.81
CA LEU A 325 -17.04 25.28 -10.96
C LEU A 325 -15.97 24.99 -12.02
N ARG A 326 -14.97 25.87 -12.15
CA ARG A 326 -13.87 25.72 -13.10
C ARG A 326 -12.81 24.72 -12.63
N TYR A 327 -12.69 24.50 -11.32
CA TYR A 327 -11.69 23.62 -10.71
C TYR A 327 -12.26 22.29 -10.18
N GLY A 328 -13.52 21.98 -10.46
CA GLY A 328 -14.11 20.66 -10.23
C GLY A 328 -14.10 20.17 -8.78
N SER A 329 -14.02 21.06 -7.79
CA SER A 329 -13.77 20.67 -6.39
C SER A 329 -15.04 20.75 -5.52
N ASP A 330 -16.09 20.01 -5.90
CA ASP A 330 -17.20 19.69 -5.00
C ASP A 330 -16.67 19.15 -3.66
N ARG A 331 -15.57 18.41 -3.69
CA ARG A 331 -14.78 18.03 -2.51
C ARG A 331 -14.53 19.18 -1.53
N ILE A 332 -13.99 20.32 -1.96
CA ILE A 332 -13.63 21.43 -1.05
C ILE A 332 -14.89 22.04 -0.41
N VAL A 333 -15.99 22.12 -1.17
CA VAL A 333 -17.29 22.57 -0.64
C VAL A 333 -17.77 21.64 0.48
N LEU A 334 -17.68 20.33 0.25
CA LEU A 334 -18.09 19.31 1.21
C LEU A 334 -17.19 19.28 2.44
N GLU A 335 -15.87 19.36 2.26
CA GLU A 335 -14.90 19.42 3.36
C GLU A 335 -15.10 20.67 4.22
N TYR A 336 -15.32 21.82 3.60
CA TYR A 336 -15.58 23.05 4.33
C TYR A 336 -16.84 22.94 5.19
N ALA A 337 -17.93 22.43 4.61
CA ALA A 337 -19.18 22.24 5.34
C ALA A 337 -19.04 21.18 6.45
N GLU A 338 -18.26 20.13 6.22
CA GLU A 338 -17.93 19.12 7.23
C GLU A 338 -17.17 19.76 8.40
N ILE A 339 -16.14 20.57 8.14
CA ILE A 339 -15.39 21.29 9.18
C ILE A 339 -16.32 22.20 9.98
N LEU A 340 -17.14 23.00 9.30
CA LEU A 340 -18.10 23.89 9.95
C LEU A 340 -19.10 23.13 10.84
N GLY A 341 -19.74 22.10 10.27
CA GLY A 341 -20.84 21.39 10.93
C GLY A 341 -20.41 20.42 12.02
N PHE A 342 -19.32 19.70 11.81
CA PHE A 342 -18.97 18.53 12.62
C PHE A 342 -17.80 18.77 13.58
N TYR A 343 -17.01 19.83 13.36
CA TYR A 343 -15.79 20.10 14.13
C TYR A 343 -15.76 21.52 14.73
N ALA A 344 -16.29 22.53 14.03
CA ALA A 344 -16.25 23.92 14.48
C ALA A 344 -17.48 24.37 15.27
N ASN A 345 -18.46 23.50 15.48
CA ASN A 345 -19.76 23.82 16.11
C ASN A 345 -20.51 24.97 15.39
N GLN A 346 -20.39 25.04 14.06
CA GLN A 346 -21.01 26.05 13.20
C GLN A 346 -22.00 25.40 12.20
N ALA A 347 -22.80 24.44 12.66
CA ALA A 347 -23.76 23.70 11.82
C ALA A 347 -24.76 24.61 11.10
N SER A 348 -25.23 25.69 11.72
CA SER A 348 -26.11 26.66 11.06
C SER A 348 -25.45 27.35 9.87
N LYS A 349 -24.16 27.70 9.99
CA LYS A 349 -23.38 28.30 8.90
C LYS A 349 -23.12 27.29 7.78
N ALA A 350 -22.85 26.03 8.13
CA ALA A 350 -22.73 24.94 7.17
C ALA A 350 -24.02 24.73 6.38
N LYS A 351 -25.17 24.74 7.06
CA LYS A 351 -26.50 24.61 6.45
C LYS A 351 -26.75 25.72 5.42
N GLU A 352 -26.64 26.98 5.82
CA GLU A 352 -26.85 28.14 4.94
C GLU A 352 -25.94 28.09 3.70
N TYR A 353 -24.66 27.75 3.91
CA TYR A 353 -23.69 27.64 2.83
C TYR A 353 -24.07 26.54 1.82
N LEU A 354 -24.45 25.35 2.29
CA LEU A 354 -24.84 24.22 1.43
C LEU A 354 -26.17 24.47 0.72
N GLU A 355 -27.14 25.11 1.37
CA GLU A 355 -28.42 25.51 0.75
C GLU A 355 -28.20 26.49 -0.41
N LYS A 356 -27.27 27.42 -0.27
CA LYS A 356 -26.88 28.30 -1.38
C LYS A 356 -26.20 27.51 -2.50
N LYS A 357 -25.30 26.59 -2.15
CA LYS A 357 -24.51 25.81 -3.13
C LYS A 357 -25.36 24.81 -3.92
N VAL A 358 -26.35 24.18 -3.29
CA VAL A 358 -27.17 23.14 -3.93
C VAL A 358 -28.05 23.70 -5.05
N VAL A 359 -28.29 25.02 -5.11
CA VAL A 359 -29.10 25.68 -6.14
C VAL A 359 -28.27 26.40 -7.20
N GLU A 360 -26.93 26.38 -7.10
CA GLU A 360 -26.07 27.03 -8.10
C GLU A 360 -26.22 26.39 -9.50
N ASN A 361 -26.06 27.24 -10.52
CA ASN A 361 -26.03 26.81 -11.92
C ASN A 361 -24.63 26.28 -12.26
N GLY A 362 -24.55 25.25 -13.11
CA GLY A 362 -23.28 24.69 -13.57
C GLY A 362 -22.76 23.49 -12.77
N ILE A 363 -23.43 23.07 -11.70
CA ILE A 363 -23.16 21.79 -11.03
C ILE A 363 -23.97 20.65 -11.68
N THR A 364 -23.36 19.48 -11.77
CA THR A 364 -24.01 18.24 -12.22
C THR A 364 -25.03 17.73 -11.19
N ASP A 365 -25.96 16.87 -11.62
CA ASP A 365 -26.93 16.25 -10.71
C ASP A 365 -26.25 15.42 -9.61
N MET A 366 -25.13 14.75 -9.94
CA MET A 366 -24.34 14.00 -8.96
C MET A 366 -23.68 14.92 -7.92
N GLN A 367 -23.09 16.03 -8.34
CA GLN A 367 -22.54 17.03 -7.40
C GLN A 367 -23.64 17.63 -6.52
N ARG A 368 -24.80 17.94 -7.10
CA ARG A 368 -25.96 18.44 -6.37
C ARG A 368 -26.44 17.42 -5.33
N ALA A 369 -26.46 16.14 -5.68
CA ALA A 369 -26.82 15.05 -4.78
C ALA A 369 -25.83 14.93 -3.61
N LYS A 370 -24.52 15.01 -3.86
CA LYS A 370 -23.50 14.99 -2.79
C LYS A 370 -23.64 16.17 -1.82
N ILE A 371 -23.86 17.38 -2.35
CA ILE A 371 -24.08 18.59 -1.55
C ILE A 371 -25.36 18.45 -0.71
N ARG A 372 -26.45 17.96 -1.32
CA ARG A 372 -27.72 17.71 -0.62
C ARG A 372 -27.59 16.62 0.44
N LEU A 373 -26.81 15.58 0.19
CA LEU A 373 -26.54 14.52 1.15
C LEU A 373 -25.81 15.08 2.37
N LYS A 374 -24.78 15.91 2.16
CA LYS A 374 -24.05 16.58 3.25
C LYS A 374 -24.95 17.55 4.01
N LEU A 375 -25.83 18.26 3.31
CA LEU A 375 -26.83 19.14 3.93
C LEU A 375 -27.78 18.35 4.84
N ALA A 376 -28.26 17.18 4.39
CA ALA A 376 -29.05 16.28 5.20
C ALA A 376 -28.29 15.81 6.45
N ASP A 377 -27.01 15.44 6.31
CA ASP A 377 -26.17 15.07 7.47
C ASP A 377 -26.05 16.22 8.48
N VAL A 378 -25.89 17.46 8.00
CA VAL A 378 -25.86 18.67 8.86
C VAL A 378 -27.21 18.87 9.57
N CYS A 379 -28.33 18.64 8.88
CA CYS A 379 -29.65 18.69 9.51
C CYS A 379 -29.80 17.66 10.65
N VAL A 380 -29.22 16.47 10.52
CA VAL A 380 -29.21 15.47 11.62
C VAL A 380 -28.46 16.00 12.85
N ILE A 381 -27.30 16.64 12.66
CA ILE A 381 -26.54 17.28 13.75
C ILE A 381 -27.38 18.34 14.44
N MET A 382 -28.15 19.10 13.65
CA MET A 382 -29.04 20.17 14.13
C MET A 382 -30.37 19.67 14.69
N ASP A 383 -30.53 18.36 14.92
CA ASP A 383 -31.78 17.73 15.42
C ASP A 383 -33.00 17.93 14.50
N SER A 384 -32.76 18.31 13.25
CA SER A 384 -33.78 18.49 12.19
C SER A 384 -33.89 17.21 11.36
N ILE A 385 -34.20 16.09 12.03
CA ILE A 385 -34.15 14.73 11.44
C ILE A 385 -35.13 14.51 10.27
N TRP A 386 -36.26 15.21 10.27
CA TRP A 386 -37.27 15.08 9.21
C TRP A 386 -36.88 15.83 7.93
N ASP A 387 -36.22 16.99 8.06
CA ASP A 387 -35.62 17.67 6.92
C ASP A 387 -34.55 16.78 6.27
N ALA A 388 -33.73 16.13 7.10
CA ALA A 388 -32.73 15.17 6.64
C ALA A 388 -33.37 13.97 5.93
N SER A 389 -34.41 13.36 6.52
CA SER A 389 -35.16 12.23 5.94
C SER A 389 -35.71 12.56 4.56
N LEU A 390 -36.38 13.71 4.41
CA LEU A 390 -36.92 14.16 3.12
C LEU A 390 -35.82 14.27 2.06
N MET A 391 -34.68 14.87 2.41
CA MET A 391 -33.55 15.01 1.50
C MET A 391 -32.96 13.65 1.12
N TYR A 392 -32.79 12.74 2.07
CA TYR A 392 -32.31 11.39 1.81
C TYR A 392 -33.23 10.61 0.87
N MET A 393 -34.55 10.70 1.07
CA MET A 393 -35.54 10.09 0.18
C MET A 393 -35.44 10.62 -1.25
N GLN A 394 -35.36 11.94 -1.42
CA GLN A 394 -35.22 12.57 -2.73
C GLN A 394 -33.96 12.12 -3.47
N ILE A 395 -32.84 11.94 -2.74
CA ILE A 395 -31.59 11.45 -3.32
C ILE A 395 -31.72 9.99 -3.72
N ASN A 396 -32.25 9.14 -2.84
CA ASN A 396 -32.47 7.72 -3.15
C ASN A 396 -33.39 7.55 -4.38
N ASP A 397 -34.47 8.31 -4.48
CA ASP A 397 -35.40 8.21 -5.61
C ASP A 397 -34.74 8.64 -6.93
N ALA A 398 -33.93 9.69 -6.91
CA ALA A 398 -33.21 10.18 -8.09
C ALA A 398 -32.03 9.27 -8.50
N PHE A 399 -31.41 8.57 -7.54
CA PHE A 399 -30.16 7.82 -7.73
C PHE A 399 -30.28 6.35 -7.29
N LYS A 400 -31.43 5.72 -7.50
CA LYS A 400 -31.82 4.41 -6.95
C LYS A 400 -30.80 3.28 -7.19
N PHE A 401 -30.08 3.31 -8.30
CA PHE A 401 -29.12 2.26 -8.68
C PHE A 401 -27.67 2.66 -8.44
N GLU A 402 -27.43 3.88 -7.97
CA GLU A 402 -26.10 4.42 -7.71
C GLU A 402 -25.73 4.24 -6.23
N PRO A 403 -24.42 4.15 -5.89
CA PRO A 403 -23.96 4.06 -4.51
C PRO A 403 -24.50 5.17 -3.60
N ILE A 404 -24.61 6.41 -4.11
CA ILE A 404 -25.12 7.55 -3.35
C ILE A 404 -26.59 7.42 -2.97
N GLY A 405 -27.41 6.78 -3.82
CA GLY A 405 -28.82 6.52 -3.52
C GLY A 405 -28.96 5.47 -2.43
N ASN A 406 -28.15 4.40 -2.49
CA ASN A 406 -28.08 3.39 -1.44
C ASN A 406 -27.60 3.98 -0.10
N GLU A 407 -26.62 4.89 -0.14
CA GLU A 407 -26.13 5.58 1.06
C GLU A 407 -27.24 6.45 1.68
N ALA A 408 -27.93 7.23 0.84
CA ALA A 408 -29.06 8.04 1.28
C ALA A 408 -30.18 7.17 1.87
N LYS A 409 -30.50 6.03 1.24
CA LYS A 409 -31.49 5.09 1.76
C LYS A 409 -31.08 4.52 3.12
N PHE A 410 -29.81 4.15 3.30
CA PHE A 410 -29.30 3.66 4.59
C PHE A 410 -29.40 4.75 5.66
N LYS A 411 -28.96 5.97 5.36
CA LYS A 411 -29.06 7.11 6.27
C LYS A 411 -30.52 7.44 6.62
N ASN A 412 -31.45 7.30 5.67
CA ASN A 412 -32.87 7.46 5.92
C ASN A 412 -33.42 6.37 6.85
N ALA A 413 -33.06 5.10 6.62
CA ALA A 413 -33.44 4.00 7.51
C ALA A 413 -32.97 4.24 8.95
N ARG A 414 -31.78 4.84 9.11
CA ARG A 414 -31.26 5.27 10.42
C ARG A 414 -32.12 6.33 11.09
N ILE A 415 -32.73 7.26 10.35
CA ILE A 415 -33.66 8.24 10.93
C ILE A 415 -34.83 7.54 11.61
N PHE A 416 -35.48 6.58 10.93
CA PHE A 416 -36.57 5.80 11.52
C PHE A 416 -36.12 4.93 12.68
N TYR A 417 -34.90 4.38 12.62
CA TYR A 417 -34.28 3.70 13.75
C TYR A 417 -34.13 4.62 14.97
N PHE A 418 -33.66 5.87 14.79
CA PHE A 418 -33.54 6.83 15.89
C PHE A 418 -34.88 7.31 16.43
N ASP A 419 -35.93 7.28 15.61
CA ASP A 419 -37.29 7.62 16.00
C ASP A 419 -37.99 6.47 16.77
N GLY A 420 -37.41 5.27 16.77
CA GLY A 420 -37.99 4.07 17.40
C GLY A 420 -38.92 3.26 16.49
N GLU A 421 -38.99 3.62 15.21
CA GLU A 421 -39.76 2.93 14.16
C GLU A 421 -38.97 1.74 13.61
N PHE A 422 -38.62 0.79 14.50
CA PHE A 422 -37.71 -0.32 14.20
C PHE A 422 -38.21 -1.25 13.10
N GLU A 423 -39.52 -1.54 13.03
CA GLU A 423 -40.08 -2.38 11.97
C GLU A 423 -39.90 -1.73 10.59
N TYR A 424 -40.14 -0.42 10.50
CA TYR A 424 -39.96 0.31 9.26
C TYR A 424 -38.48 0.39 8.89
N ALA A 425 -37.61 0.73 9.84
CA ALA A 425 -36.16 0.74 9.62
C ALA A 425 -35.66 -0.62 9.12
N GLN A 426 -36.09 -1.70 9.75
CA GLN A 426 -35.79 -3.08 9.37
C GLN A 426 -36.23 -3.39 7.93
N SER A 427 -37.44 -2.98 7.54
CA SER A 427 -37.93 -3.19 6.17
C SER A 427 -37.04 -2.50 5.11
N GLN A 428 -36.48 -1.33 5.43
CA GLN A 428 -35.58 -0.62 4.53
C GLN A 428 -34.19 -1.27 4.48
N LEU A 429 -33.70 -1.76 5.61
CA LEU A 429 -32.41 -2.45 5.72
C LEU A 429 -32.42 -3.77 4.96
N ASP A 430 -33.51 -4.54 5.02
CA ASP A 430 -33.63 -5.82 4.29
C ASP A 430 -33.49 -5.66 2.77
N VAL A 431 -33.95 -4.53 2.22
CA VAL A 431 -33.74 -4.21 0.81
C VAL A 431 -32.26 -3.87 0.53
N LEU A 432 -31.59 -3.18 1.46
CA LEU A 432 -30.17 -2.80 1.31
C LEU A 432 -29.21 -3.99 1.41
N LYS A 433 -29.56 -5.03 2.18
CA LYS A 433 -28.79 -6.29 2.23
C LYS A 433 -28.65 -6.94 0.86
N GLN A 434 -29.64 -6.75 -0.02
CA GLN A 434 -29.67 -7.29 -1.37
C GLN A 434 -28.97 -6.38 -2.41
N ALA A 435 -28.49 -5.19 -2.00
CA ALA A 435 -27.83 -4.26 -2.91
C ALA A 435 -26.39 -4.70 -3.23
N THR A 436 -25.90 -4.33 -4.42
CA THR A 436 -24.59 -4.72 -4.94
C THR A 436 -23.40 -4.02 -4.27
N SER A 437 -23.63 -2.94 -3.52
CA SER A 437 -22.57 -2.22 -2.80
C SER A 437 -22.18 -2.95 -1.52
N ARG A 438 -20.99 -3.57 -1.52
CA ARG A 438 -20.48 -4.36 -0.38
C ARG A 438 -20.40 -3.57 0.93
N PHE A 439 -19.97 -2.30 0.89
CA PHE A 439 -19.80 -1.47 2.09
C PHE A 439 -21.14 -1.14 2.76
N ILE A 440 -22.11 -0.66 1.98
CA ILE A 440 -23.44 -0.30 2.50
C ILE A 440 -24.19 -1.56 2.96
N SER A 441 -23.99 -2.69 2.26
CA SER A 441 -24.58 -3.96 2.67
C SER A 441 -24.06 -4.39 4.05
N ASN A 442 -22.77 -4.26 4.34
CA ASN A 442 -22.22 -4.59 5.66
C ASN A 442 -22.81 -3.70 6.78
N ASP A 443 -22.83 -2.38 6.62
CA ASP A 443 -23.38 -1.46 7.62
C ASP A 443 -24.89 -1.70 7.84
N ALA A 444 -25.62 -1.99 6.76
CA ALA A 444 -27.05 -2.32 6.83
C ALA A 444 -27.29 -3.67 7.52
N ILE A 445 -26.43 -4.67 7.30
CA ILE A 445 -26.49 -5.95 7.99
C ILE A 445 -26.25 -5.74 9.49
N GLN A 446 -25.22 -4.99 9.89
CA GLN A 446 -24.90 -4.73 11.29
C GLN A 446 -26.07 -4.07 12.03
N LEU A 447 -26.62 -2.96 11.47
CA LEU A 447 -27.75 -2.29 12.10
C LEU A 447 -29.00 -3.19 12.15
N SER A 448 -29.20 -4.01 11.12
CA SER A 448 -30.33 -4.93 11.09
C SER A 448 -30.22 -6.07 12.08
N LEU A 449 -29.02 -6.62 12.28
CA LEU A 449 -28.76 -7.63 13.33
C LEU A 449 -29.00 -7.02 14.70
N LEU A 450 -28.47 -5.82 14.95
CA LEU A 450 -28.70 -5.08 16.19
C LEU A 450 -30.20 -4.94 16.48
N ILE A 451 -31.00 -4.51 15.48
CA ILE A 451 -32.45 -4.42 15.64
C ILE A 451 -33.04 -5.81 15.94
N LEU A 452 -32.75 -6.84 15.16
CA LEU A 452 -33.34 -8.17 15.32
C LEU A 452 -33.01 -8.84 16.66
N GLU A 453 -31.80 -8.67 17.18
CA GLU A 453 -31.34 -9.26 18.44
C GLU A 453 -31.98 -8.58 19.66
N ASN A 454 -32.34 -7.29 19.50
CA ASN A 454 -32.80 -6.44 20.59
C ASN A 454 -34.28 -6.03 20.47
N TYR A 455 -35.01 -6.49 19.44
CA TYR A 455 -36.42 -6.20 19.20
C TYR A 455 -37.26 -7.47 19.29
N GLY A 456 -38.15 -7.58 20.29
CA GLY A 456 -39.04 -8.76 20.43
C GLY A 456 -39.82 -8.96 21.75
N LEU A 457 -39.48 -8.24 22.83
CA LEU A 457 -40.23 -8.20 24.09
C LEU A 457 -40.41 -6.73 24.55
N ASP A 458 -41.51 -6.39 25.23
CA ASP A 458 -41.84 -5.00 25.60
C ASP A 458 -40.71 -4.26 26.36
N SER A 459 -40.01 -4.94 27.28
CA SER A 459 -38.87 -4.36 28.02
C SER A 459 -37.63 -4.10 27.15
N ASN A 460 -37.52 -4.76 26.00
CA ASN A 460 -36.39 -4.60 25.09
C ASN A 460 -36.59 -3.38 24.17
N TYR A 461 -37.85 -2.96 23.94
CA TYR A 461 -38.15 -1.77 23.15
C TYR A 461 -37.62 -0.48 23.81
N ASP A 462 -37.85 -0.31 25.13
CA ASP A 462 -37.40 0.87 25.87
C ASP A 462 -35.86 0.96 25.91
N ALA A 463 -35.20 -0.18 26.12
CA ALA A 463 -33.74 -0.26 26.12
C ALA A 463 -33.17 0.05 24.74
N MET A 464 -33.76 -0.51 23.67
CA MET A 464 -33.33 -0.28 22.29
C MET A 464 -33.58 1.16 21.84
N SER A 465 -34.70 1.76 22.23
CA SER A 465 -35.02 3.17 21.95
C SER A 465 -34.03 4.12 22.63
N ALA A 466 -33.68 3.85 23.89
CA ALA A 466 -32.65 4.60 24.60
C ALA A 466 -31.26 4.42 23.96
N TYR A 467 -30.95 3.22 23.46
CA TYR A 467 -29.71 2.94 22.75
C TYR A 467 -29.63 3.72 21.43
N ALA A 468 -30.67 3.65 20.60
CA ALA A 468 -30.80 4.43 19.36
C ALA A 468 -30.68 5.94 19.63
N LYS A 469 -31.29 6.44 20.71
CA LYS A 469 -31.15 7.85 21.12
C LYS A 469 -29.72 8.20 21.49
N SER A 470 -29.01 7.30 22.17
CA SER A 470 -27.59 7.47 22.51
C SER A 470 -26.73 7.60 21.24
N GLU A 471 -26.97 6.74 20.24
CA GLU A 471 -26.28 6.81 18.95
C GLU A 471 -26.56 8.12 18.20
N LEU A 472 -27.81 8.57 18.16
CA LEU A 472 -28.17 9.86 17.55
C LEU A 472 -27.42 11.01 18.24
N LEU A 473 -27.38 11.03 19.58
CA LEU A 473 -26.67 12.06 20.33
C LEU A 473 -25.16 12.05 20.04
N LEU A 474 -24.56 10.88 19.83
CA LEU A 474 -23.16 10.79 19.38
C LEU A 474 -22.95 11.38 17.98
N LEU A 475 -23.86 11.11 17.04
CA LEU A 475 -23.81 11.73 15.70
C LEU A 475 -23.94 13.25 15.78
N GLN A 476 -24.76 13.74 16.71
CA GLN A 476 -24.94 15.16 17.01
C GLN A 476 -23.78 15.76 17.83
N ARG A 477 -22.73 14.99 18.12
CA ARG A 477 -21.59 15.40 18.97
C ARG A 477 -21.98 15.78 20.41
N ARG A 478 -23.16 15.39 20.86
CA ARG A 478 -23.68 15.62 22.23
C ARG A 478 -23.24 14.48 23.15
N TYR A 479 -21.91 14.35 23.31
CA TYR A 479 -21.27 13.22 23.99
C TYR A 479 -21.73 13.03 25.43
N GLN A 480 -21.84 14.12 26.20
CA GLN A 480 -22.25 14.05 27.61
C GLN A 480 -23.68 13.50 27.75
N GLU A 481 -24.60 13.99 26.92
CA GLU A 481 -25.98 13.52 26.91
C GLU A 481 -26.06 12.07 26.44
N ALA A 482 -25.27 11.70 25.42
CA ALA A 482 -25.19 10.32 24.95
C ALA A 482 -24.74 9.37 26.08
N PHE A 483 -23.71 9.74 26.84
CA PHE A 483 -23.25 8.94 27.98
C PHE A 483 -24.29 8.83 29.10
N GLN A 484 -25.03 9.90 29.38
CA GLN A 484 -26.13 9.85 30.36
C GLN A 484 -27.22 8.84 29.95
N TRP A 485 -27.58 8.82 28.65
CA TRP A 485 -28.52 7.83 28.13
C TRP A 485 -27.98 6.41 28.23
N MET A 486 -26.73 6.18 27.82
CA MET A 486 -26.06 4.88 27.94
C MET A 486 -26.02 4.36 29.38
N ASP A 487 -25.64 5.23 30.34
CA ASP A 487 -25.60 4.87 31.76
C ASP A 487 -27.00 4.54 32.29
N SER A 488 -28.03 5.26 31.83
CA SER A 488 -29.41 4.98 32.21
C SER A 488 -29.88 3.59 31.77
N ILE A 489 -29.40 3.12 30.61
CA ILE A 489 -29.72 1.77 30.09
C ILE A 489 -29.08 0.72 31.01
N SER A 490 -27.80 0.86 31.35
CA SER A 490 -27.12 -0.08 32.26
C SER A 490 -27.75 -0.14 33.66
N ILE A 491 -28.34 0.96 34.14
CA ILE A 491 -29.01 1.02 35.45
C ILE A 491 -30.41 0.40 35.40
N LYS A 492 -31.22 0.77 34.39
CA LYS A 492 -32.62 0.33 34.28
C LYS A 492 -32.75 -1.10 33.74
N PHE A 493 -31.80 -1.51 32.89
CA PHE A 493 -31.78 -2.80 32.22
C PHE A 493 -30.42 -3.50 32.43
N PRO A 494 -30.05 -3.83 33.68
CA PRO A 494 -28.71 -4.36 34.00
C PRO A 494 -28.44 -5.74 33.38
N GLN A 495 -29.49 -6.49 33.00
CA GLN A 495 -29.40 -7.78 32.32
C GLN A 495 -29.70 -7.64 30.81
N SER A 496 -29.65 -6.43 30.26
CA SER A 496 -29.86 -6.20 28.84
C SER A 496 -28.78 -6.90 28.03
N VAL A 497 -29.18 -7.49 26.92
CA VAL A 497 -28.27 -7.99 25.87
C VAL A 497 -27.44 -6.87 25.25
N LEU A 498 -27.89 -5.60 25.31
CA LEU A 498 -27.17 -4.42 24.81
C LEU A 498 -25.92 -4.02 25.63
N ASN A 499 -25.55 -4.74 26.68
CA ASN A 499 -24.47 -4.29 27.56
C ASN A 499 -23.09 -4.30 26.89
N ASP A 500 -22.83 -5.24 25.99
CA ASP A 500 -21.62 -5.27 25.15
C ASP A 500 -21.68 -4.18 24.07
N ASP A 501 -22.83 -3.99 23.42
CA ASP A 501 -23.11 -2.88 22.50
C ASP A 501 -22.78 -1.52 23.16
N LEU A 502 -23.21 -1.32 24.40
CA LEU A 502 -22.93 -0.09 25.16
C LEU A 502 -21.43 0.12 25.41
N LEU A 503 -20.67 -0.94 25.71
CA LEU A 503 -19.22 -0.83 25.86
C LEU A 503 -18.56 -0.45 24.53
N PHE A 504 -18.99 -1.08 23.44
CA PHE A 504 -18.47 -0.78 22.11
C PHE A 504 -18.79 0.66 21.69
N LEU A 505 -20.02 1.09 21.94
CA LEU A 505 -20.51 2.43 21.63
C LEU A 505 -19.77 3.51 22.43
N LYS A 506 -19.50 3.26 23.72
CA LYS A 506 -18.65 4.14 24.55
C LYS A 506 -17.23 4.21 24.01
N GLY A 507 -16.63 3.07 23.64
CA GLY A 507 -15.32 3.03 23.01
C GLY A 507 -15.27 3.89 21.74
N LYS A 508 -16.24 3.71 20.83
CA LYS A 508 -16.41 4.55 19.63
C LYS A 508 -16.58 6.03 19.97
N ALA A 509 -17.38 6.37 20.98
CA ALA A 509 -17.59 7.75 21.41
C ALA A 509 -16.30 8.41 21.90
N PHE A 510 -15.47 7.71 22.67
CA PHE A 510 -14.18 8.21 23.11
C PHE A 510 -13.17 8.33 21.97
N MET A 511 -13.13 7.37 21.02
CA MET A 511 -12.34 7.52 19.79
C MET A 511 -12.74 8.78 19.03
N GLN A 512 -14.05 9.05 18.94
CA GLN A 512 -14.54 10.21 18.21
C GLN A 512 -14.16 11.54 18.86
N GLN A 513 -13.96 11.55 20.18
CA GLN A 513 -13.47 12.69 20.97
C GLN A 513 -11.93 12.81 20.97
N GLY A 514 -11.21 11.88 20.33
CA GLY A 514 -9.75 11.81 20.39
C GLY A 514 -9.21 11.31 21.75
N ALA A 515 -10.07 10.76 22.60
CA ALA A 515 -9.72 10.19 23.90
C ALA A 515 -9.36 8.70 23.74
N TYR A 516 -8.27 8.43 23.04
CA TYR A 516 -7.91 7.09 22.59
C TYR A 516 -7.61 6.10 23.73
N ASP A 517 -7.03 6.56 24.83
CA ASP A 517 -6.76 5.71 26.01
C ASP A 517 -8.06 5.19 26.64
N GLN A 518 -9.07 6.06 26.78
CA GLN A 518 -10.38 5.68 27.30
C GLN A 518 -11.08 4.73 26.32
N ALA A 519 -10.98 4.99 25.02
CA ALA A 519 -11.52 4.09 24.01
C ALA A 519 -10.93 2.68 24.11
N MET A 520 -9.60 2.59 24.25
CA MET A 520 -8.88 1.34 24.44
C MET A 520 -9.38 0.57 25.67
N GLU A 521 -9.59 1.26 26.80
CA GLU A 521 -10.13 0.66 28.03
C GLU A 521 -11.52 0.02 27.81
N PHE A 522 -12.42 0.73 27.13
CA PHE A 522 -13.76 0.21 26.84
C PHE A 522 -13.73 -1.00 25.91
N PHE A 523 -12.89 -0.99 24.87
CA PHE A 523 -12.74 -2.14 23.98
C PHE A 523 -12.11 -3.35 24.69
N GLN A 524 -11.08 -3.14 25.52
CA GLN A 524 -10.49 -4.20 26.35
C GLN A 524 -11.52 -4.82 27.31
N ARG A 525 -12.35 -3.97 27.93
CA ARG A 525 -13.42 -4.41 28.81
C ARG A 525 -14.46 -5.26 28.05
N LEU A 526 -14.83 -4.85 26.84
CA LEU A 526 -15.73 -5.64 26.00
C LEU A 526 -15.14 -7.02 25.72
N VAL A 527 -13.92 -7.09 25.20
CA VAL A 527 -13.27 -8.36 24.83
C VAL A 527 -13.08 -9.28 26.05
N SER A 528 -12.79 -8.72 27.22
CA SER A 528 -12.60 -9.50 28.45
C SER A 528 -13.91 -10.00 29.08
N THR A 529 -15.00 -9.23 28.94
CA THR A 529 -16.30 -9.54 29.56
C THR A 529 -17.17 -10.39 28.63
N TYR A 530 -17.10 -10.15 27.32
CA TYR A 530 -17.94 -10.73 26.28
C TYR A 530 -17.12 -11.37 25.14
N PRO A 531 -16.19 -12.31 25.44
CA PRO A 531 -15.26 -12.84 24.45
C PRO A 531 -15.92 -13.66 23.34
N THR A 532 -17.16 -14.12 23.53
CA THR A 532 -17.90 -14.95 22.56
C THR A 532 -18.94 -14.19 21.76
N GLU A 533 -19.20 -12.93 22.11
CA GLU A 533 -20.20 -12.10 21.43
C GLU A 533 -19.65 -11.58 20.09
N LEU A 534 -20.57 -11.25 19.19
CA LEU A 534 -20.28 -10.77 17.84
C LEU A 534 -19.46 -9.46 17.82
N LEU A 535 -19.43 -8.70 18.91
CA LEU A 535 -18.67 -7.45 18.98
C LEU A 535 -17.22 -7.61 19.46
N ALA A 536 -16.81 -8.80 19.88
CA ALA A 536 -15.48 -9.02 20.40
C ALA A 536 -14.40 -8.84 19.30
N ASP A 537 -14.65 -9.32 18.09
CA ASP A 537 -13.78 -9.09 16.93
C ASP A 537 -13.82 -7.64 16.44
N ASP A 538 -14.99 -7.01 16.44
CA ASP A 538 -15.13 -5.56 16.19
C ASP A 538 -14.24 -4.73 17.14
N ALA A 539 -14.30 -5.01 18.44
CA ALA A 539 -13.50 -4.33 19.45
C ALA A 539 -12.00 -4.61 19.27
N LEU A 540 -11.61 -5.88 19.06
CA LEU A 540 -10.22 -6.24 18.76
C LEU A 540 -9.69 -5.52 17.52
N PHE A 541 -10.52 -5.38 16.49
CA PHE A 541 -10.15 -4.67 15.27
C PHE A 541 -9.91 -3.19 15.53
N GLN A 542 -10.79 -2.51 16.29
CA GLN A 542 -10.56 -1.12 16.68
C GLN A 542 -9.31 -0.96 17.57
N MET A 543 -9.07 -1.89 18.50
CA MET A 543 -7.85 -1.89 19.32
C MET A 543 -6.58 -2.02 18.46
N ALA A 544 -6.55 -2.97 17.52
CA ALA A 544 -5.42 -3.17 16.63
C ALA A 544 -5.13 -1.92 15.79
N LYS A 545 -6.17 -1.26 15.27
CA LYS A 545 -6.03 0.02 14.56
C LYS A 545 -5.49 1.13 15.44
N LEU A 546 -5.95 1.27 16.69
CA LEU A 546 -5.41 2.25 17.61
C LEU A 546 -3.92 2.01 17.88
N LEU A 547 -3.52 0.75 18.08
CA LEU A 547 -2.12 0.38 18.28
C LEU A 547 -1.27 0.72 17.04
N GLU A 548 -1.75 0.38 15.84
CA GLU A 548 -1.07 0.64 14.58
C GLU A 548 -0.96 2.13 14.27
N GLU A 549 -2.09 2.84 14.25
CA GLU A 549 -2.21 4.18 13.68
C GLU A 549 -1.90 5.29 14.69
N HIS A 550 -2.31 5.11 15.95
CA HIS A 550 -2.17 6.14 16.99
C HIS A 550 -0.95 5.92 17.89
N TYR A 551 -0.85 4.76 18.52
CA TYR A 551 0.26 4.46 19.43
C TYR A 551 1.56 4.11 18.69
N LYS A 552 1.48 3.82 17.38
CA LYS A 552 2.59 3.36 16.54
C LYS A 552 3.28 2.11 17.13
N ASP A 553 2.55 1.31 17.90
CA ASP A 553 3.00 0.04 18.46
C ASP A 553 2.66 -1.09 17.50
N ILE A 554 3.53 -1.25 16.50
CA ILE A 554 3.33 -2.17 15.39
C ILE A 554 3.35 -3.64 15.85
N GLU A 555 4.13 -3.98 16.86
CA GLU A 555 4.26 -5.37 17.32
C GLU A 555 3.02 -5.80 18.10
N GLU A 556 2.51 -4.96 19.01
CA GLU A 556 1.26 -5.25 19.70
C GLU A 556 0.08 -5.22 18.72
N ALA A 557 0.06 -4.29 17.76
CA ALA A 557 -0.97 -4.25 16.71
C ALA A 557 -1.04 -5.58 15.93
N LYS A 558 0.11 -6.11 15.49
CA LYS A 558 0.19 -7.43 14.83
C LYS A 558 -0.35 -8.54 15.72
N ALA A 559 -0.01 -8.54 17.00
CA ALA A 559 -0.48 -9.54 17.95
C ALA A 559 -2.01 -9.51 18.11
N VAL A 560 -2.61 -8.31 18.16
CA VAL A 560 -4.07 -8.16 18.23
C VAL A 560 -4.74 -8.56 16.92
N PHE A 561 -4.19 -8.18 15.77
CA PHE A 561 -4.68 -8.62 14.46
C PHE A 561 -4.66 -10.14 14.29
N LEU A 562 -3.61 -10.83 14.75
CA LEU A 562 -3.54 -12.29 14.73
C LEU A 562 -4.63 -12.94 15.59
N LYS A 563 -4.97 -12.36 16.75
CA LYS A 563 -6.07 -12.86 17.59
C LYS A 563 -7.40 -12.88 16.85
N ILE A 564 -7.67 -11.90 15.97
CA ILE A 564 -8.89 -11.87 15.15
C ILE A 564 -8.93 -13.09 14.23
N ILE A 565 -7.84 -13.36 13.52
CA ILE A 565 -7.75 -14.50 12.58
C ILE A 565 -7.88 -15.83 13.32
N ASP A 566 -7.23 -15.97 14.47
CA ASP A 566 -7.16 -17.23 15.20
C ASP A 566 -8.46 -17.57 15.95
N LYS A 567 -9.10 -16.56 16.55
CA LYS A 567 -10.28 -16.75 17.42
C LYS A 567 -11.60 -16.45 16.73
N TYR A 568 -11.60 -15.61 15.69
CA TYR A 568 -12.80 -15.14 15.00
C TYR A 568 -12.66 -15.30 13.48
N PRO A 569 -12.48 -16.54 12.97
CA PRO A 569 -12.26 -16.79 11.55
C PRO A 569 -13.45 -16.39 10.65
N GLY A 570 -14.64 -16.21 11.25
CA GLY A 570 -15.85 -15.72 10.58
C GLY A 570 -16.01 -14.19 10.62
N SER A 571 -15.06 -13.46 11.21
CA SER A 571 -15.13 -12.00 11.33
C SER A 571 -15.21 -11.33 9.96
N VAL A 572 -16.05 -10.30 9.85
CA VAL A 572 -16.09 -9.43 8.66
C VAL A 572 -14.75 -8.73 8.40
N TYR A 573 -13.90 -8.61 9.42
CA TYR A 573 -12.58 -7.97 9.34
C TYR A 573 -11.45 -8.93 8.94
N THR A 574 -11.72 -10.23 8.75
CA THR A 574 -10.67 -11.23 8.49
C THR A 574 -9.81 -10.87 7.26
N GLU A 575 -10.44 -10.48 6.16
CA GLU A 575 -9.73 -10.12 4.93
C GLU A 575 -8.92 -8.83 5.07
N GLU A 576 -9.49 -7.80 5.68
CA GLU A 576 -8.77 -6.54 5.94
C GLU A 576 -7.59 -6.77 6.89
N THR A 577 -7.79 -7.59 7.93
CA THR A 577 -6.76 -7.96 8.90
C THR A 577 -5.58 -8.66 8.21
N ARG A 578 -5.83 -9.58 7.27
CA ARG A 578 -4.77 -10.23 6.48
C ARG A 578 -3.99 -9.24 5.63
N LEU A 579 -4.68 -8.30 4.98
CA LEU A 579 -4.04 -7.25 4.16
C LEU A 579 -3.16 -6.34 5.02
N ARG A 580 -3.68 -5.88 6.17
CA ARG A 580 -2.90 -5.07 7.12
C ARG A 580 -1.69 -5.82 7.65
N LEU A 581 -1.83 -7.09 8.03
CA LEU A 581 -0.69 -7.91 8.49
C LEU A 581 0.39 -8.08 7.42
N ARG A 582 0.03 -8.25 6.14
CA ARG A 582 0.99 -8.26 5.02
C ARG A 582 1.71 -6.92 4.88
N ARG A 583 0.96 -5.82 4.94
CA ARG A 583 1.53 -4.47 4.90
C ARG A 583 2.49 -4.22 6.06
N LEU A 584 2.13 -4.63 7.28
CA LEU A 584 2.95 -4.51 8.48
C LEU A 584 4.17 -5.45 8.49
N ARG A 585 4.18 -6.48 7.63
CA ARG A 585 5.35 -7.33 7.37
C ARG A 585 6.29 -6.76 6.31
N GLY A 586 5.84 -5.77 5.54
CA GLY A 586 6.61 -5.19 4.43
C GLY A 586 6.44 -5.95 3.11
N ASP A 587 5.39 -6.77 2.97
CA ASP A 587 5.10 -7.47 1.72
C ASP A 587 4.64 -6.46 0.65
N ILE A 588 5.20 -6.53 -0.56
CA ILE A 588 4.73 -5.76 -1.72
C ILE A 588 3.41 -6.37 -2.16
N LEU A 589 2.29 -5.68 -1.90
CA LEU A 589 0.97 -6.08 -2.35
C LEU A 589 0.80 -5.69 -3.83
N PRO A 590 0.28 -6.57 -4.70
CA PRO A 590 -0.11 -6.18 -6.06
C PRO A 590 -1.26 -5.16 -5.99
N ASP A 591 -1.20 -4.15 -6.85
CA ASP A 591 -2.21 -3.08 -7.00
C ASP A 591 -3.62 -3.61 -7.29
#